data_AF-A0AAD5SBM1-F1
#
_entry.id   AF-A0AAD5SBM1-F1
#
_cell.length_a   1.000
_cell.length_b   1.000
_cell.length_c   1.000
_cell.angle_alpha   90.00
_cell.angle_beta   90.00
_cell.angle_gamma   90.00
#
_symmetry.space_group_name_H-M   'P 1'
#
loop_
_entity.id
_entity.type
_entity.pdbx_description
1 polymer ?
#
loop_
_entity_poly.entity_id
_entity_poly.type
_entity_poly.pdbx_seq_one_letter_code
_entity_poly.pdbx_strand_id
1 'polypeptide(L)'
;MSAFMNISYTFIGQITLPSFISEMENPKDFPKTLWACTILEIFLFSIVGGVIYAYTGTNYNTAPAFGSIGNELYKMVSFSFMIPILIFLGVLYAVVTARFIFQRIFRGTRHLGNHTVVGDLLSLMSSLFDSFFGFIFWGVAFFRIKQADYGYVWWKKSVWNFVGLLFNIFICLVGLLFLAGGTYASVQSIVDGYRASTFGFAFSCKSNGL
;
A
#
# COMPACT_ATOMS: atom_id res chain seq x y z
N MET A 1 -24.92 -15.96 10.07
CA MET A 1 -23.48 -16.13 10.42
C MET A 1 -22.56 -15.30 9.52
N SER A 2 -22.73 -15.34 8.19
CA SER A 2 -21.91 -14.55 7.24
C SER A 2 -21.89 -13.03 7.51
N ALA A 3 -23.02 -12.41 7.85
CA ALA A 3 -23.07 -10.96 8.12
C ALA A 3 -22.18 -10.53 9.30
N PHE A 4 -22.19 -11.29 10.39
CA PHE A 4 -21.35 -11.01 11.57
C PHE A 4 -19.86 -11.14 11.24
N MET A 5 -19.47 -12.19 10.52
CA MET A 5 -18.09 -12.36 10.07
C MET A 5 -17.63 -11.22 9.17
N ASN A 6 -18.45 -10.79 8.20
CA ASN A 6 -18.09 -9.69 7.31
C ASN A 6 -17.87 -8.38 8.09
N ILE A 7 -18.68 -8.12 9.12
CA ILE A 7 -18.49 -6.96 10.01
C ILE A 7 -17.20 -7.11 10.80
N SER A 8 -16.90 -8.30 11.37
CA SER A 8 -15.65 -8.52 12.08
C SER A 8 -14.40 -8.36 11.20
N TYR A 9 -14.44 -8.80 9.94
CA TYR A 9 -13.33 -8.63 8.99
C TYR A 9 -13.05 -7.16 8.66
N THR A 10 -14.07 -6.30 8.72
CA THR A 10 -13.89 -4.86 8.52
C THR A 10 -12.99 -4.24 9.60
N PHE A 11 -13.02 -4.75 10.83
CA PHE A 11 -12.24 -4.22 11.95
C PHE A 11 -10.83 -4.83 12.09
N ILE A 12 -10.32 -5.56 11.09
CA ILE A 12 -9.00 -6.21 11.16
C ILE A 12 -7.83 -5.23 11.18
N GLY A 13 -8.06 -3.95 10.88
CA GLY A 13 -7.06 -2.87 10.93
C GLY A 13 -6.36 -2.71 12.28
N GLN A 14 -6.85 -3.34 13.36
CA GLN A 14 -6.21 -3.29 14.67
C GLN A 14 -4.77 -3.84 14.70
N ILE A 15 -4.39 -4.67 13.73
CA ILE A 15 -3.02 -5.20 13.63
C ILE A 15 -1.96 -4.13 13.38
N THR A 16 -2.33 -2.95 12.85
CA THR A 16 -1.38 -1.87 12.56
C THR A 16 -1.23 -0.87 13.71
N LEU A 17 -2.10 -0.96 14.74
CA LEU A 17 -2.09 -0.04 15.89
C LEU A 17 -0.72 0.03 16.60
N PRO A 18 -0.01 -1.09 16.86
CA PRO A 18 1.31 -1.04 17.50
C PRO A 18 2.38 -0.35 16.66
N SER A 19 2.23 -0.32 15.33
CA SER A 19 3.16 0.38 14.44
C SER A 19 2.83 1.87 14.37
N PHE A 20 1.55 2.25 14.35
CA PHE A 20 1.17 3.65 14.34
C PHE A 20 1.51 4.38 15.64
N ILE A 21 1.39 3.72 16.80
CA ILE A 21 1.78 4.35 18.07
C ILE A 21 3.28 4.65 18.14
N SER A 22 4.13 3.85 17.48
CA SER A 22 5.58 4.11 17.41
C SER A 22 5.97 5.21 16.42
N GLU A 23 5.07 5.56 15.50
CA GLU A 23 5.30 6.59 14.46
C GLU A 23 4.74 7.97 14.89
N MET A 24 3.95 8.04 15.97
CA MET A 24 3.38 9.29 16.47
C MET A 24 4.39 10.14 17.23
N GLU A 25 4.42 11.45 16.94
CA GLU A 25 5.21 12.43 17.69
C GLU A 25 4.88 12.40 19.19
N ASN A 26 3.59 12.32 19.54
CA ASN A 26 3.11 12.23 20.92
C ASN A 26 2.25 10.96 21.13
N PRO A 27 2.81 9.86 21.67
CA PRO A 27 2.10 8.58 21.80
C PRO A 27 0.91 8.64 22.79
N LYS A 28 0.87 9.65 23.67
CA LYS A 28 -0.24 9.84 24.63
C LYS A 28 -1.55 10.26 23.96
N ASP A 29 -1.49 10.83 22.76
CA ASP A 29 -2.68 11.25 22.00
C ASP A 29 -3.26 10.14 21.11
N PHE A 30 -2.63 8.96 21.09
CA PHE A 30 -3.06 7.80 20.30
C PHE A 30 -4.55 7.44 20.49
N PRO A 31 -5.11 7.40 21.73
CA PRO A 31 -6.52 7.06 21.91
C PRO A 31 -7.48 8.07 21.28
N LYS A 32 -7.11 9.36 21.21
CA LYS A 32 -7.95 10.40 20.58
C LYS A 32 -8.06 10.15 19.08
N THR A 33 -6.93 9.86 18.44
CA THR A 33 -6.87 9.54 17.00
C THR A 33 -7.64 8.26 16.69
N LEU A 34 -7.51 7.24 17.54
CA LEU A 34 -8.24 5.98 17.40
C LEU A 34 -9.77 6.21 17.43
N TRP A 35 -10.27 6.95 18.41
CA TRP A 35 -11.69 7.27 18.51
C TRP A 35 -12.18 8.07 17.30
N ALA A 36 -11.41 9.07 16.86
CA ALA A 36 -11.75 9.86 15.68
C ALA A 36 -11.85 9.00 14.42
N CYS A 37 -10.86 8.15 14.15
CA CYS A 37 -10.86 7.24 13.00
C CYS A 37 -12.00 6.23 13.07
N THR A 38 -12.24 5.61 14.23
CA THR A 38 -13.28 4.58 14.40
C THR A 38 -14.68 5.16 14.21
N ILE A 39 -14.94 6.35 14.76
CA ILE A 39 -16.25 7.02 14.59
C ILE A 39 -16.48 7.38 13.12
N LEU A 40 -15.46 7.92 12.45
CA LEU A 40 -15.53 8.27 11.03
C LEU A 40 -15.75 7.03 10.16
N GLU A 41 -15.08 5.93 10.46
CA GLU A 41 -15.24 4.64 9.78
C GLU A 41 -16.65 4.08 9.93
N ILE A 42 -17.17 4.00 11.17
CA ILE A 42 -18.53 3.54 11.44
C ILE A 42 -19.56 4.40 10.69
N PHE A 43 -19.37 5.72 10.70
CA PHE A 43 -20.26 6.65 10.00
C PHE A 43 -20.24 6.43 8.48
N LEU A 44 -19.06 6.37 7.87
CA LEU A 44 -18.91 6.15 6.44
C LEU A 44 -19.46 4.79 6.01
N PHE A 45 -19.15 3.72 6.72
CA PHE A 45 -19.63 2.37 6.38
C PHE A 45 -21.13 2.22 6.59
N SER A 46 -21.70 2.87 7.61
CA SER A 46 -23.15 2.88 7.83
C SER A 46 -23.89 3.63 6.71
N ILE A 47 -23.38 4.79 6.28
CA ILE A 47 -23.98 5.56 5.19
C ILE A 47 -23.87 4.79 3.88
N VAL A 48 -22.67 4.35 3.51
CA VAL A 48 -22.44 3.65 2.22
C VAL A 48 -23.22 2.34 2.19
N GLY A 49 -23.18 1.56 3.28
CA GLY A 49 -23.96 0.33 3.40
C GLY A 49 -25.47 0.56 3.33
N GLY A 50 -25.98 1.59 4.00
CA GLY A 50 -27.39 1.98 3.97
C GLY A 50 -27.86 2.42 2.58
N VAL A 51 -27.06 3.22 1.87
CA VAL A 51 -27.34 3.64 0.50
C VAL A 51 -27.38 2.43 -0.44
N ILE A 52 -26.37 1.57 -0.40
CA ILE A 52 -26.33 0.36 -1.26
C ILE A 52 -27.54 -0.54 -0.99
N TYR A 53 -27.90 -0.71 0.29
CA TYR A 53 -29.07 -1.50 0.68
C TYR A 53 -30.38 -0.90 0.15
N ALA A 54 -30.54 0.42 0.24
CA ALA A 54 -31.74 1.12 -0.24
C ALA A 54 -31.92 1.00 -1.76
N TYR A 55 -30.85 1.04 -2.55
CA TYR A 55 -30.92 1.00 -4.01
C TYR A 55 -30.85 -0.41 -4.62
N THR A 56 -30.16 -1.36 -3.97
CA THR A 56 -29.94 -2.72 -4.52
C THR A 56 -30.94 -3.73 -3.97
N GLY A 57 -31.48 -3.49 -2.76
CA GLY A 57 -32.31 -4.45 -2.05
C GLY A 57 -31.54 -5.72 -1.64
N THR A 58 -32.26 -6.70 -1.10
CA THR A 58 -31.67 -7.95 -0.58
C THR A 58 -31.39 -9.00 -1.66
N ASN A 59 -32.13 -8.99 -2.76
CA ASN A 59 -32.11 -10.06 -3.77
C ASN A 59 -31.08 -9.86 -4.89
N TYR A 60 -30.59 -8.64 -5.11
CA TYR A 60 -29.62 -8.31 -6.17
C TYR A 60 -28.24 -7.92 -5.65
N ASN A 61 -28.01 -8.09 -4.34
CA ASN A 61 -26.76 -7.70 -3.72
C ASN A 61 -25.69 -8.79 -3.89
N THR A 62 -24.67 -8.49 -4.70
CA THR A 62 -23.51 -9.35 -4.93
C THR A 62 -22.32 -8.84 -4.12
N ALA A 63 -21.46 -9.75 -3.64
CA ALA A 63 -20.18 -9.39 -3.03
C ALA A 63 -19.07 -9.55 -4.08
N PRO A 64 -18.30 -8.50 -4.42
CA PRO A 64 -18.31 -7.13 -3.90
C PRO A 64 -19.48 -6.26 -4.44
N ALA A 65 -19.93 -5.27 -3.65
CA ALA A 65 -21.13 -4.47 -3.95
C ALA A 65 -21.13 -3.76 -5.32
N PHE A 66 -19.95 -3.45 -5.86
CA PHE A 66 -19.81 -2.89 -7.22
C PHE A 66 -20.30 -3.84 -8.33
N GLY A 67 -20.35 -5.15 -8.06
CA GLY A 67 -20.88 -6.15 -8.97
C GLY A 67 -22.38 -5.97 -9.24
N SER A 68 -23.10 -5.37 -8.29
CA SER A 68 -24.55 -5.14 -8.34
C SER A 68 -24.94 -3.96 -9.23
N ILE A 69 -23.97 -3.19 -9.74
CA ILE A 69 -24.22 -2.08 -10.67
C ILE A 69 -24.67 -2.65 -12.03
N GLY A 70 -25.84 -2.22 -12.52
CA GLY A 70 -26.40 -2.70 -13.79
C GLY A 70 -25.71 -2.13 -15.05
N ASN A 71 -25.19 -0.89 -14.97
CA ASN A 71 -24.51 -0.25 -16.10
C ASN A 71 -23.02 -0.64 -16.14
N GLU A 72 -22.59 -1.23 -17.27
CA GLU A 72 -21.22 -1.72 -17.45
C GLU A 72 -20.16 -0.63 -17.33
N LEU A 73 -20.44 0.60 -17.79
CA LEU A 73 -19.47 1.70 -17.71
C LEU A 73 -19.15 2.09 -16.26
N TYR A 74 -20.18 2.24 -15.42
CA TYR A 74 -19.97 2.59 -14.00
C TYR A 74 -19.31 1.45 -13.23
N LYS A 75 -19.63 0.20 -13.55
CA LYS A 75 -18.96 -0.97 -12.98
C LYS A 75 -17.47 -0.95 -13.28
N MET A 76 -17.08 -0.79 -14.54
CA MET A 76 -15.67 -0.76 -14.95
C MET A 76 -14.89 0.38 -14.26
N VAL A 77 -15.51 1.57 -14.13
CA VAL A 77 -14.91 2.71 -13.43
C VAL A 77 -14.72 2.39 -11.94
N SER A 78 -15.73 1.86 -11.25
CA SER A 78 -15.61 1.48 -9.83
C SER A 78 -14.53 0.42 -9.59
N PHE A 79 -14.47 -0.62 -10.43
CA PHE A 79 -13.42 -1.63 -10.34
C PHE A 79 -12.02 -1.06 -10.59
N SER A 80 -11.90 -0.06 -11.47
CA SER A 80 -10.63 0.63 -11.72
C SER A 80 -10.12 1.38 -10.48
N PHE A 81 -11.00 1.97 -9.67
CA PHE A 81 -10.56 2.61 -8.41
C PHE A 81 -10.37 1.60 -7.26
N MET A 82 -11.07 0.46 -7.28
CA MET A 82 -10.99 -0.55 -6.22
C MET A 82 -9.69 -1.38 -6.27
N ILE A 83 -9.29 -1.85 -7.45
CA ILE A 83 -8.09 -2.68 -7.64
C ILE A 83 -6.80 -2.05 -7.07
N PRO A 84 -6.46 -0.76 -7.32
CA PRO A 84 -5.26 -0.14 -6.75
C PRO A 84 -5.28 -0.16 -5.22
N ILE A 85 -6.42 0.21 -4.64
CA ILE A 85 -6.60 0.33 -3.20
C ILE A 85 -6.43 -1.04 -2.54
N LEU A 86 -6.99 -2.10 -3.14
CA LEU A 86 -6.85 -3.46 -2.64
C LEU A 86 -5.39 -3.95 -2.67
N ILE A 87 -4.66 -3.65 -3.74
CA ILE A 87 -3.24 -4.00 -3.83
C ILE A 87 -2.43 -3.25 -2.79
N PHE A 88 -2.61 -1.93 -2.69
CA PHE A 88 -1.92 -1.08 -1.72
C PHE A 88 -2.19 -1.53 -0.29
N LEU A 89 -3.45 -1.79 0.06
CA LEU A 89 -3.86 -2.28 1.37
C LEU A 89 -3.22 -3.63 1.69
N GLY A 90 -3.19 -4.57 0.74
CA GLY A 90 -2.56 -5.88 0.90
C GLY A 90 -1.05 -5.78 1.14
N VAL A 91 -0.36 -4.94 0.38
CA VAL A 91 1.09 -4.71 0.55
C VAL A 91 1.36 -4.02 1.89
N LEU A 92 0.58 -3.01 2.26
CA LEU A 92 0.73 -2.31 3.54
C LEU A 92 0.63 -3.28 4.71
N TYR A 93 -0.37 -4.17 4.71
CA TYR A 93 -0.51 -5.18 5.76
C TYR A 93 0.68 -6.15 5.81
N ALA A 94 1.17 -6.60 4.65
CA ALA A 94 2.34 -7.48 4.58
C ALA A 94 3.60 -6.79 5.15
N VAL A 95 3.85 -5.53 4.77
CA VAL A 95 5.02 -4.76 5.23
C VAL A 95 4.94 -4.45 6.73
N VAL A 96 3.78 -4.01 7.22
CA VAL A 96 3.60 -3.71 8.65
C VAL A 96 3.78 -4.96 9.50
N THR A 97 3.23 -6.10 9.05
CA THR A 97 3.36 -7.38 9.76
C THR A 97 4.81 -7.87 9.73
N ALA A 98 5.52 -7.74 8.60
CA ALA A 98 6.94 -8.06 8.50
C ALA A 98 7.79 -7.19 9.45
N ARG A 99 7.53 -5.88 9.53
CA ARG A 99 8.18 -4.97 10.48
C ARG A 99 7.93 -5.38 11.93
N PHE A 100 6.67 -5.69 12.26
CA PHE A 100 6.29 -6.11 13.62
C PHE A 100 6.96 -7.42 14.03
N ILE A 101 6.95 -8.44 13.16
CA ILE A 101 7.60 -9.73 13.39
C ILE A 101 9.11 -9.54 13.54
N PHE A 102 9.74 -8.75 12.65
CA PHE A 102 11.16 -8.45 12.70
C PHE A 102 11.54 -7.79 14.04
N GLN A 103 10.83 -6.73 14.44
CA GLN A 103 11.08 -6.05 15.71
C GLN A 103 10.81 -6.95 16.93
N ARG A 104 9.87 -7.89 16.84
CA ARG A 104 9.56 -8.84 17.92
C ARG A 104 10.66 -9.88 18.08
N ILE A 105 11.18 -10.42 16.97
CA ILE A 105 12.23 -11.44 16.98
C ILE A 105 13.59 -10.86 17.40
N PHE A 106 13.93 -9.65 16.92
CA PHE A 106 15.23 -9.02 17.17
C PHE A 106 15.24 -8.07 18.38
N ARG A 107 14.17 -8.05 19.18
CA ARG A 107 14.03 -7.16 20.34
C ARG A 107 15.06 -7.48 21.42
N GLY A 108 15.90 -6.50 21.77
CA GLY A 108 16.95 -6.65 22.81
C GLY A 108 18.30 -7.13 22.28
N THR A 109 18.44 -7.34 20.97
CA THR A 109 19.74 -7.61 20.33
C THR A 109 20.34 -6.32 19.77
N ARG A 110 21.67 -6.26 19.60
CA ARG A 110 22.38 -5.11 18.99
C ARG A 110 21.90 -4.78 17.56
N HIS A 111 21.08 -5.64 16.95
CA HIS A 111 20.53 -5.56 15.60
C HIS A 111 19.29 -4.62 15.48
N LEU A 112 18.68 -4.20 16.60
CA LEU A 112 17.49 -3.35 16.60
C LEU A 112 17.82 -1.84 16.47
N GLY A 113 19.01 -1.42 16.90
CA GLY A 113 19.45 0.01 16.92
C GLY A 113 20.57 0.33 15.93
N ASN A 114 20.96 -0.63 15.09
CA ASN A 114 22.04 -0.52 14.13
C ASN A 114 21.48 -0.83 12.73
N HIS A 115 21.93 -0.11 11.69
CA HIS A 115 21.57 -0.42 10.30
C HIS A 115 21.78 -1.91 10.04
N THR A 116 20.69 -2.65 9.82
CA THR A 116 20.73 -4.09 9.57
C THR A 116 20.23 -4.40 8.17
N VAL A 117 20.88 -5.34 7.47
CA VAL A 117 20.54 -5.74 6.09
C VAL A 117 19.05 -6.03 5.93
N VAL A 118 18.40 -6.59 6.95
CA VAL A 118 16.97 -6.91 6.91
C VAL A 118 16.07 -5.67 7.03
N GLY A 119 16.44 -4.69 7.86
CA GLY A 119 15.72 -3.41 7.95
C GLY A 119 15.87 -2.58 6.67
N ASP A 120 17.08 -2.56 6.10
CA ASP A 120 17.35 -1.91 4.82
C ASP A 120 16.67 -2.63 3.65
N LEU A 121 16.66 -3.97 3.64
CA LEU A 121 15.89 -4.75 2.66
C LEU A 121 14.39 -4.48 2.77
N LEU A 122 13.85 -4.33 3.97
CA LEU A 122 12.43 -4.08 4.17
C LEU A 122 12.03 -2.68 3.69
N SER A 123 12.90 -1.69 3.89
CA SER A 123 12.75 -0.34 3.32
C SER A 123 12.85 -0.36 1.78
N LEU A 124 13.82 -1.12 1.24
CA LEU A 124 14.00 -1.34 -0.19
C LEU A 124 12.76 -2.01 -0.82
N MET A 125 12.25 -3.09 -0.21
CA MET A 125 11.05 -3.79 -0.68
C MET A 125 9.83 -2.86 -0.63
N SER A 126 9.66 -2.09 0.45
CA SER A 126 8.55 -1.15 0.55
C SER A 126 8.59 -0.07 -0.53
N SER A 127 9.76 0.52 -0.81
CA SER A 127 9.92 1.55 -1.85
C SER A 127 9.77 1.01 -3.27
N LEU A 128 10.26 -0.21 -3.54
CA LEU A 128 10.08 -0.92 -4.81
C LEU A 128 8.60 -1.20 -5.10
N PHE A 129 7.88 -1.74 -4.11
CA PHE A 129 6.47 -2.08 -4.27
C PHE A 129 5.57 -0.84 -4.38
N ASP A 130 5.80 0.18 -3.56
CA ASP A 130 5.04 1.43 -3.61
C ASP A 130 5.21 2.14 -4.95
N SER A 131 6.45 2.25 -5.44
CA SER A 131 6.74 2.88 -6.73
C SER A 131 6.13 2.10 -7.91
N PHE A 132 6.21 0.77 -7.86
CA PHE A 132 5.70 -0.08 -8.93
C PHE A 132 4.17 -0.09 -8.98
N PHE A 133 3.48 -0.31 -7.86
CA PHE A 133 2.01 -0.41 -7.84
C PHE A 133 1.31 0.94 -7.74
N GLY A 134 1.90 1.93 -7.07
CA GLY A 134 1.33 3.25 -6.89
C GLY A 134 1.35 4.10 -8.16
N PHE A 135 2.44 4.03 -8.94
CA PHE A 135 2.65 4.95 -10.06
C PHE A 135 2.85 4.23 -11.40
N ILE A 136 3.76 3.25 -11.48
CA ILE A 136 4.18 2.65 -12.75
C ILE A 136 3.09 1.74 -13.34
N PHE A 137 2.47 0.89 -12.52
CA PHE A 137 1.41 -0.03 -12.96
C PHE A 137 0.21 0.72 -13.56
N TRP A 138 -0.22 1.81 -12.92
CA TRP A 138 -1.35 2.61 -13.40
C TRP A 138 -1.06 3.38 -14.67
N GLY A 139 0.13 3.97 -14.77
CA GLY A 139 0.55 4.62 -16.01
C GLY A 139 0.60 3.64 -17.19
N VAL A 140 1.13 2.43 -16.98
CA VAL A 140 1.16 1.38 -18.01
C VAL A 140 -0.22 0.82 -18.31
N ALA A 141 -1.06 0.60 -17.30
CA ALA A 141 -2.44 0.13 -17.48
C ALA A 141 -3.27 1.12 -18.31
N PHE A 142 -3.13 2.43 -18.06
CA PHE A 142 -3.75 3.47 -18.88
C PHE A 142 -3.36 3.35 -20.35
N PHE A 143 -2.07 3.14 -20.65
CA PHE A 143 -1.60 2.94 -22.02
C PHE A 143 -2.19 1.68 -22.66
N ARG A 144 -2.25 0.57 -21.93
CA ARG A 144 -2.81 -0.70 -22.43
C ARG A 144 -4.30 -0.59 -22.75
N ILE A 145 -5.08 0.04 -21.87
CA ILE A 145 -6.53 0.24 -22.07
C ILE A 145 -6.77 1.15 -23.28
N LYS A 146 -6.07 2.28 -23.38
CA LYS A 146 -6.23 3.19 -24.53
C LYS A 146 -5.78 2.59 -25.85
N GLN A 147 -4.76 1.73 -25.83
CA GLN A 147 -4.32 0.99 -27.00
C GLN A 147 -5.36 -0.07 -27.43
N ALA A 148 -6.08 -0.68 -26.49
CA ALA A 148 -7.16 -1.63 -26.77
C ALA A 148 -8.39 -0.94 -27.39
N ASP A 149 -8.80 0.21 -26.85
CA ASP A 149 -10.00 0.93 -27.32
C ASP A 149 -9.81 1.61 -28.69
N TYR A 150 -8.63 2.17 -28.96
CA TYR A 150 -8.43 3.11 -30.08
C TYR A 150 -7.28 2.75 -31.04
N GLY A 151 -6.59 1.63 -30.81
CA GLY A 151 -5.45 1.18 -31.62
C GLY A 151 -4.19 2.03 -31.44
N TYR A 152 -3.19 1.90 -32.31
CA TYR A 152 -1.85 2.49 -32.10
C TYR A 152 -1.83 4.04 -32.14
N VAL A 153 -2.77 4.70 -32.83
CA VAL A 153 -2.78 6.17 -33.02
C VAL A 153 -3.73 6.89 -32.07
N TRP A 154 -4.11 6.25 -30.95
CA TRP A 154 -5.09 6.75 -29.99
C TRP A 154 -4.77 8.16 -29.44
N TRP A 155 -3.48 8.50 -29.35
CA TRP A 155 -2.95 9.75 -28.81
C TRP A 155 -3.28 11.01 -29.64
N LYS A 156 -3.62 10.87 -30.92
CA LYS A 156 -3.85 11.99 -31.86
C LYS A 156 -5.33 12.26 -32.08
N LYS A 157 -6.20 11.38 -31.58
CA LYS A 157 -7.66 11.48 -31.78
C LYS A 157 -8.31 12.55 -30.89
N SER A 158 -7.71 12.89 -29.76
CA SER A 158 -8.27 13.86 -28.83
C SER A 158 -7.18 14.56 -28.03
N VAL A 159 -7.31 15.87 -27.86
CA VAL A 159 -6.44 16.68 -27.01
C VAL A 159 -6.43 16.16 -25.57
N TRP A 160 -7.57 15.66 -25.07
CA TRP A 160 -7.67 15.04 -23.75
C TRP A 160 -6.88 13.74 -23.64
N ASN A 161 -6.79 12.94 -24.70
CA ASN A 161 -5.96 11.73 -24.72
C ASN A 161 -4.48 12.08 -24.76
N PHE A 162 -4.10 13.15 -25.47
CA PHE A 162 -2.73 13.64 -25.51
C PHE A 162 -2.27 14.20 -24.16
N VAL A 163 -3.12 15.02 -23.52
CA VAL A 163 -2.86 15.53 -22.16
C VAL A 163 -2.81 14.37 -21.16
N GLY A 164 -3.75 13.42 -21.26
CA GLY A 164 -3.75 12.21 -20.43
C GLY A 164 -2.51 11.34 -20.61
N LEU A 165 -1.98 11.23 -21.83
CA LEU A 165 -0.70 10.57 -22.12
C LEU A 165 0.44 11.27 -21.39
N LEU A 166 0.55 12.59 -21.55
CA LEU A 166 1.64 13.37 -20.97
C LEU A 166 1.61 13.30 -19.43
N PHE A 167 0.43 13.36 -18.84
CA PHE A 167 0.20 13.20 -17.42
C PHE A 167 0.58 11.79 -16.90
N ASN A 168 0.20 10.72 -17.61
CA ASN A 168 0.57 9.36 -17.22
C ASN A 168 2.08 9.08 -17.40
N ILE A 169 2.72 9.65 -18.43
CA ILE A 169 4.19 9.62 -18.57
C ILE A 169 4.85 10.32 -17.38
N PHE A 170 4.34 11.49 -16.99
CA PHE A 170 4.85 12.22 -15.83
C PHE A 170 4.70 11.40 -14.54
N ILE A 171 3.57 10.75 -14.32
CA ILE A 171 3.36 9.84 -13.18
C ILE A 171 4.39 8.69 -13.18
N CYS A 172 4.65 8.06 -14.32
CA CYS A 172 5.67 7.01 -14.43
C CYS A 172 7.08 7.55 -14.11
N LEU A 173 7.42 8.77 -14.55
CA LEU A 173 8.71 9.41 -14.25
C LEU A 173 8.85 9.72 -12.76
N VAL A 174 7.79 10.22 -12.13
CA VAL A 174 7.75 10.45 -10.68
C VAL A 174 7.92 9.14 -9.92
N GLY A 175 7.22 8.07 -10.33
CA GLY A 175 7.41 6.74 -9.77
C GLY A 175 8.84 6.22 -9.92
N LEU A 176 9.48 6.43 -11.06
CA LEU A 176 10.90 6.11 -11.28
C LEU A 176 11.85 6.93 -10.38
N LEU A 177 11.52 8.18 -10.11
CA LEU A 177 12.29 9.04 -9.20
C LEU A 177 12.19 8.54 -7.76
N PHE A 178 10.99 8.22 -7.28
CA PHE A 178 10.79 7.61 -5.95
C PHE A 178 11.47 6.26 -5.84
N LEU A 179 11.44 5.46 -6.90
CA LEU A 179 12.16 4.19 -6.96
C LEU A 179 13.66 4.42 -6.84
N ALA A 180 14.24 5.29 -7.66
CA ALA A 180 15.67 5.57 -7.64
C ALA A 180 16.12 6.16 -6.30
N GLY A 181 15.36 7.12 -5.76
CA GLY A 181 15.64 7.73 -4.46
C GLY A 181 15.53 6.76 -3.29
N GLY A 182 14.49 5.93 -3.27
CA GLY A 182 14.29 4.89 -2.25
C GLY A 182 15.38 3.81 -2.31
N THR A 183 15.71 3.34 -3.52
CA THR A 183 16.79 2.37 -3.75
C THR A 183 18.13 2.95 -3.34
N TYR A 184 18.41 4.21 -3.70
CA TYR A 184 19.65 4.89 -3.32
C TYR A 184 19.79 5.05 -1.80
N ALA A 185 18.73 5.48 -1.11
CA ALA A 185 18.74 5.63 0.33
C ALA A 185 18.99 4.30 1.05
N SER A 186 18.38 3.20 0.57
CA SER A 186 18.63 1.86 1.11
C SER A 186 20.04 1.33 0.80
N VAL A 187 20.59 1.59 -0.39
CA VAL A 187 21.97 1.21 -0.70
C VAL A 187 22.96 1.99 0.16
N GLN A 188 22.72 3.29 0.35
CA GLN A 188 23.55 4.14 1.19
C GLN A 188 23.55 3.68 2.65
N SER A 189 22.39 3.31 3.21
CA SER A 189 22.32 2.78 4.58
C SER A 189 23.07 1.46 4.76
N ILE A 190 23.05 0.58 3.73
CA ILE A 190 23.84 -0.64 3.71
C ILE A 190 25.35 -0.32 3.67
N VAL A 191 25.79 0.59 2.78
CA VAL A 191 27.20 0.98 2.66
C VAL A 191 27.72 1.60 3.96
N ASP A 192 26.94 2.49 4.58
CA ASP A 192 27.31 3.14 5.83
C ASP A 192 27.35 2.15 7.00
N GLY A 193 26.46 1.15 7.02
CA GLY A 193 26.54 0.05 7.98
C GLY A 193 27.79 -0.84 7.82
N TYR A 194 28.31 -1.02 6.59
CA TYR A 194 29.58 -1.75 6.37
C TYR A 194 30.79 -0.91 6.80
N ARG A 195 30.78 0.39 6.52
CA ARG A 195 31.84 1.34 6.93
C ARG A 195 31.94 1.50 8.44
N ALA A 196 30.81 1.49 9.14
CA ALA A 196 30.76 1.53 10.60
C ALA A 196 31.19 0.19 11.26
N SER A 197 31.55 -0.84 10.48
CA SER A 197 31.86 -2.21 10.96
C SER A 197 30.76 -2.82 11.83
N THR A 198 29.52 -2.42 11.53
CA THR A 198 28.29 -2.89 12.16
C THR A 198 27.87 -4.25 11.61
N PHE A 199 28.24 -4.54 10.36
CA PHE A 199 28.09 -5.84 9.71
C PHE A 199 29.33 -6.72 9.92
N GLY A 200 29.13 -7.97 10.31
CA GLY A 200 30.15 -9.00 10.11
C GLY A 200 30.34 -9.25 8.61
N PHE A 201 31.56 -9.54 8.18
CA PHE A 201 31.80 -9.99 6.81
C PHE A 201 30.94 -11.23 6.50
N ALA A 202 30.43 -11.34 5.27
CA ALA A 202 29.47 -12.38 4.84
C ALA A 202 29.92 -13.84 5.04
N PHE A 203 31.17 -14.08 5.47
CA PHE A 203 31.69 -15.41 5.83
C PHE A 203 32.72 -15.35 6.98
N SER A 204 32.62 -14.35 7.88
CA SER A 204 33.50 -14.31 9.06
C SER A 204 32.80 -14.97 10.25
N CYS A 205 33.35 -16.10 10.69
CA CYS A 205 33.08 -16.65 12.02
C CYS A 205 33.63 -15.69 13.07
N LYS A 206 32.86 -14.65 13.42
CA LYS A 206 33.06 -13.95 14.68
C LYS A 206 32.35 -14.77 15.76
N SER A 207 33.11 -15.18 16.78
CA SER A 207 32.56 -15.85 17.96
C SER A 207 31.46 -14.97 18.56
N ASN A 208 30.23 -15.48 18.61
CA ASN A 208 29.10 -14.89 19.32
C ASN A 208 29.03 -15.39 20.78
N GLY A 209 30.16 -15.83 21.34
CA GLY A 209 30.26 -16.09 22.78
C GLY A 209 30.24 -14.78 23.54
N LEU A 210 29.28 -14.64 24.47
CA LEU A 210 29.41 -13.74 25.61
C LEU A 210 30.60 -14.18 26.47
#